data_AF-A0A9P3K7J3-F1
#
_entry.id   AF-A0A9P3K7J3-F1
#
_cell.length_a   1.000
_cell.length_b   1.000
_cell.length_c   1.000
_cell.angle_alpha   90.00
_cell.angle_beta   90.00
_cell.angle_gamma   90.00
#
_symmetry.space_group_name_H-M   'P 1'
#
loop_
_entity.id
_entity.type
_entity.pdbx_description
1 polymer ?
#
loop_
_entity_poly.entity_id
_entity_poly.type
_entity_poly.pdbx_seq_one_letter_code
_entity_poly.pdbx_strand_id
1 'polypeptide(L)' 'MLLEKHDLAVDSKTVRNPLRSAGLTAVHQPKKPRLSSKNIRDRLDFARAHAEWTLEDWKRVIWSDKTKINRYCSDGRV' A
#
# COMPACT_ATOMS: atom_id res chain seq x y z
N MET A 1 1.28 -17.44 13.50
CA MET A 1 1.16 -17.38 14.97
C MET A 1 0.27 -18.46 15.60
N LEU A 2 -0.54 -19.24 14.86
CA LEU A 2 -1.36 -20.33 15.45
C LEU A 2 -1.01 -21.75 14.97
N LEU A 3 -0.06 -21.92 14.04
CA LEU A 3 0.26 -23.22 13.44
C LEU A 3 1.64 -23.78 13.84
N GLU A 4 2.47 -23.01 14.54
CA GLU A 4 3.83 -23.46 14.92
C GLU A 4 3.87 -24.35 16.17
N LYS A 5 2.74 -24.57 16.85
CA LYS A 5 2.77 -25.21 18.17
C LYS A 5 2.48 -26.71 18.21
N HIS A 6 1.99 -27.32 17.14
CA HIS A 6 1.71 -28.76 17.12
C HIS A 6 1.93 -29.33 15.71
N ASP A 7 2.83 -30.32 15.58
CA ASP A 7 3.07 -31.14 14.38
C ASP A 7 1.85 -32.01 14.02
N LEU A 8 0.71 -31.37 13.79
CA LEU A 8 -0.54 -32.01 13.41
C LEU A 8 -0.82 -31.68 11.95
N ALA A 9 -0.96 -32.72 11.12
CA ALA A 9 -1.40 -32.57 9.73
C ALA A 9 -2.88 -32.16 9.71
N VAL A 10 -3.13 -30.85 9.72
CA VAL A 10 -4.48 -30.27 9.74
C VAL A 10 -4.90 -29.86 8.32
N ASP A 11 -6.12 -30.23 7.93
CA ASP A 11 -6.70 -29.82 6.64
C ASP A 11 -6.92 -28.29 6.57
N SER A 12 -6.69 -27.72 5.39
CA SER A 12 -6.82 -26.28 5.18
C SER A 12 -8.20 -25.70 5.50
N LYS A 13 -9.27 -26.52 5.43
CA LYS A 13 -10.64 -26.10 5.77
C LYS A 13 -10.80 -25.86 7.27
N THR A 14 -10.13 -26.64 8.10
CA THR A 14 -10.15 -26.50 9.57
C THR A 14 -9.64 -25.13 10.01
N VAL A 15 -8.69 -24.55 9.28
CA VAL A 15 -8.18 -23.20 9.52
C VAL A 15 -9.06 -22.13 8.86
N ARG A 16 -9.53 -22.38 7.63
CA ARG A 16 -10.26 -21.37 6.85
C ARG A 16 -11.68 -21.11 7.37
N ASN A 17 -12.38 -22.12 7.88
CA ASN A 17 -13.77 -21.99 8.31
C ASN A 17 -13.93 -21.06 9.53
N PRO A 18 -13.13 -21.18 10.61
CA PRO A 18 -13.19 -20.23 11.72
C PRO A 18 -12.85 -18.79 11.29
N LEU A 19 -11.84 -18.62 10.42
CA LEU A 19 -11.47 -17.29 9.90
C LEU A 19 -12.62 -16.63 9.14
N ARG A 20 -13.31 -17.37 8.28
CA ARG A 20 -14.50 -16.86 7.57
C ARG A 20 -15.67 -16.57 8.50
N SER A 21 -15.92 -17.44 9.49
CA SER A 21 -16.96 -17.20 10.50
C SER A 21 -16.68 -15.95 11.34
N ALA A 22 -15.40 -15.60 11.53
CA ALA A 22 -14.97 -14.36 12.17
C ALA A 22 -14.95 -13.14 11.21
N GLY A 23 -15.41 -13.29 9.96
CA GLY A 23 -15.44 -12.22 8.96
C GLY A 23 -14.09 -11.91 8.31
N LEU A 24 -13.05 -12.72 8.53
CA LEU A 24 -11.73 -12.52 7.96
C LEU A 24 -11.64 -13.18 6.58
N THR A 25 -11.38 -12.35 5.57
CA THR A 25 -11.14 -12.79 4.20
C THR A 25 -9.70 -12.52 3.78
N ALA A 26 -9.16 -13.38 2.91
CA ALA A 26 -7.85 -13.13 2.33
C ALA A 26 -7.92 -11.91 1.40
N VAL A 27 -7.10 -10.90 1.68
CA VAL A 27 -6.93 -9.71 0.85
C VAL A 27 -5.45 -9.58 0.51
N HIS A 28 -5.14 -9.27 -0.74
CA HIS A 28 -3.77 -8.99 -1.15
C HIS A 28 -3.40 -7.57 -0.73
N GLN A 29 -2.28 -7.41 -0.03
CA GLN A 29 -1.79 -6.08 0.35
C GLN A 29 -1.37 -5.30 -0.91
N PRO A 30 -1.79 -4.03 -1.10
CA PRO A 30 -1.34 -3.22 -2.23
C PRO A 30 0.16 -2.95 -2.12
N LYS A 31 0.87 -2.90 -3.26
CA LYS A 31 2.30 -2.54 -3.25
C LYS A 31 2.41 -1.06 -2.91
N LYS A 32 3.17 -0.77 -1.85
CA LYS A 32 3.48 0.60 -1.42
C LYS A 32 4.96 0.87 -1.68
N PRO A 33 5.34 2.08 -2.14
CA PRO A 33 6.74 2.46 -2.23
C PRO A 33 7.42 2.33 -0.87
N ARG A 34 8.67 1.84 -0.83
CA ARG A 34 9.44 1.74 0.40
C ARG A 34 9.73 3.15 0.92
N LEU A 35 9.32 3.42 2.16
CA LEU A 35 9.65 4.66 2.86
C LEU A 35 10.99 4.52 3.56
N SER A 36 12.04 5.11 2.97
CA SER A 36 13.32 5.26 3.65
C SER A 36 13.22 6.40 4.69
N SER A 37 14.08 6.37 5.72
CA SER A 37 14.13 7.45 6.72
C SER A 37 14.38 8.82 6.08
N LYS A 38 15.16 8.87 5.00
CA LYS A 38 15.37 10.08 4.20
C LYS A 38 14.08 10.54 3.53
N ASN A 39 13.38 9.65 2.81
CA ASN A 39 12.15 10.01 2.11
C ASN A 39 11.05 10.48 3.08
N ILE A 40 10.98 9.91 4.29
CA ILE A 40 10.04 10.35 5.32
C ILE A 40 10.35 11.78 5.74
N ARG A 41 11.62 12.09 6.02
CA ARG A 41 12.05 13.43 6.42
C ARG A 41 11.79 14.45 5.32
N ASP A 42 12.26 14.18 4.11
CA ASP A 42 12.11 15.10 2.97
C ASP A 42 10.63 15.41 2.68
N ARG A 43 9.74 14.40 2.79
CA ARG A 43 8.29 14.59 2.64
C ARG A 43 7.68 15.42 3.76
N LEU A 44 8.11 15.22 5.00
CA LEU A 44 7.62 15.99 6.14
C LEU A 44 8.04 17.45 6.05
N ASP A 45 9.30 17.70 5.67
CA ASP A 45 9.82 19.05 5.52
C ASP A 45 9.12 19.78 4.36
N PHE A 46 8.89 19.10 3.22
CA PHE A 46 8.10 19.64 2.13
C PHE A 46 6.67 20.00 2.59
N ALA A 47 5.98 19.09 3.28
CA ALA A 47 4.62 19.34 3.76
C ALA A 47 4.54 20.53 4.73
N ARG A 48 5.52 20.66 5.63
CA ARG A 48 5.59 21.80 6.57
C ARG A 48 5.88 23.12 5.86
N ALA A 49 6.81 23.13 4.90
CA ALA A 49 7.16 24.34 4.16
C ALA A 49 6.00 24.89 3.32
N HIS A 50 5.06 24.02 2.92
CA HIS A 50 3.91 24.38 2.09
C HIS A 50 2.58 24.28 2.85
N ALA A 51 2.60 24.19 4.19
CA ALA A 51 1.40 23.98 4.98
C ALA A 51 0.41 25.16 4.89
N GLU A 52 0.94 26.38 4.81
CA GLU A 52 0.16 27.62 4.73
C GLU A 52 -0.06 28.10 3.29
N TRP A 53 0.31 27.30 2.29
CA TRP A 53 0.13 27.69 0.90
C TRP A 53 -1.33 27.79 0.53
N THR A 54 -1.69 28.90 -0.11
CA THR A 54 -3.03 29.16 -0.58
C THR A 54 -3.31 28.46 -1.92
N LEU A 55 -4.57 28.41 -2.31
CA LEU A 55 -4.96 27.92 -3.65
C LEU A 55 -4.26 28.69 -4.77
N GLU A 56 -4.05 30.01 -4.61
CA GLU A 56 -3.37 30.81 -5.62
C GLU A 56 -1.88 30.47 -5.71
N ASP A 57 -1.23 30.11 -4.60
CA ASP A 57 0.17 29.65 -4.63
C ASP A 57 0.29 28.32 -5.37
N TRP A 58 -0.62 27.37 -5.13
CA TRP A 58 -0.65 26.08 -5.82
C TRP A 58 -0.91 26.20 -7.33
N LYS A 59 -1.74 27.15 -7.75
CA LYS A 59 -2.01 27.41 -9.17
C LYS A 59 -0.77 27.85 -9.95
N ARG A 60 0.25 28.39 -9.27
CA ARG A 60 1.50 28.83 -9.90
C ARG A 60 2.48 27.67 -10.12
N VAL A 61 2.20 26.49 -9.56
CA VAL A 61 3.05 25.31 -9.71
C VAL A 61 2.71 24.56 -11.00
N ILE A 62 3.73 24.37 -11.85
CA ILE A 62 3.63 23.52 -13.04
C ILE A 62 4.19 22.15 -12.70
N TRP A 63 3.31 21.14 -12.64
CA TRP A 63 3.68 19.75 -12.38
C TRP A 63 3.97 19.02 -13.69
N SER A 64 4.99 18.17 -13.70
CA SER A 64 5.30 17.27 -14.82
C SER A 64 5.61 15.88 -14.29
N ASP A 65 5.09 14.86 -14.96
CA ASP A 65 5.42 13.47 -14.70
C ASP A 65 5.36 12.65 -16.01
N LYS A 66 5.91 11.44 -16.00
CA LYS A 66 5.82 10.49 -17.11
C LYS A 66 5.02 9.28 -16.67
N THR A 67 4.03 8.91 -17.47
CA THR A 67 3.27 7.67 -17.27
C THR A 67 3.51 6.68 -18.41
N LYS A 68 3.44 5.39 -18.08
CA LYS A 68 3.50 4.30 -19.05
C LYS A 68 2.08 4.00 -19.55
N ILE A 69 1.87 3.98 -20.86
CA ILE A 69 0.60 3.63 -21.49
C ILE A 69 0.77 2.29 -22.22
N ASN A 70 0.06 1.25 -21.78
CA ASN A 70 0.11 -0.07 -22.41
C ASN A 70 -1.01 -0.21 -23.45
N ARG A 71 -0.67 -0.62 -24.68
CA ARG A 71 -1.67 -0.93 -25.73
C ARG A 71 -2.31 -2.32 -25.54
N TYR A 72 -1.52 -3.28 -25.04
CA TYR A 72 -1.94 -4.63 -24.70
C TYR A 72 -1.25 -5.08 -23.41
N CYS A 73 -1.89 -5.99 -22.66
CA CYS A 73 -1.47 -6.50 -21.35
C CYS A 73 -1.49 -5.48 -20.20
N SER A 74 -1.65 -5.98 -18.98
CA SER A 74 -1.56 -5.19 -17.73
C SER A 74 -0.18 -5.35 -17.09
N ASP A 75 0.29 -4.34 -16.35
CA ASP A 75 1.50 -4.41 -15.51
C ASP A 75 1.34 -5.32 -14.26
N GLY A 76 0.32 -6.19 -14.27
CA GLY A 76 -0.07 -7.03 -13.16
C GLY A 76 -0.81 -6.24 -12.06
N ARG A 77 -1.10 -6.92 -10.95
CA ARG A 77 -1.67 -6.26 -9.77
C ARG A 77 -0.60 -5.35 -9.14
N VAL A 78 -0.91 -4.06 -9.06
CA VAL A 78 -0.14 -3.04 -8.35
C VAL A 78 -0.63 -2.95 -6.91
#